data_AF-A0A938W6C1-F1
#
_entry.id   AF-A0A938W6C1-F1
#
_cell.length_a   1.000
_cell.length_b   1.000
_cell.length_c   1.000
_cell.angle_alpha   90.00
_cell.angle_beta   90.00
_cell.angle_gamma   90.00
#
_symmetry.space_group_name_H-M   'P 1'
#
loop_
_entity.id
_entity.type
_entity.pdbx_description
1 polymer ?
#
loop_
_entity_poly.entity_id
_entity_poly.type
_entity_poly.pdbx_seq_one_letter_code
_entity_poly.pdbx_strand_id
1 'polypeptide(L)'
;MYIGTGLLTSSSTIHRHPANPILTPADVPYEARLVFNAGVTKYQGKYVMVFRNDYGVRPDSVHPAATNLGLAFSDDGVKWQVQPRPCWQWQDDEVNRVYDPRLSVRTYVRIPM
;
A
#
# COMPACT_ATOMS: atom_id res chain seq x y z
N MET A 1 21.18 2.77 -28.12
CA MET A 1 22.04 1.80 -27.40
C MET A 1 21.77 1.99 -25.92
N TYR A 2 20.99 1.10 -25.30
CA TYR A 2 20.69 1.20 -23.86
C TYR A 2 21.95 0.80 -23.09
N ILE A 3 22.54 1.75 -22.39
CA ILE A 3 23.57 1.46 -21.39
C ILE A 3 22.80 0.84 -20.23
N GLY A 4 22.86 -0.49 -20.11
CA GLY A 4 22.19 -1.19 -19.02
C GLY A 4 22.66 -0.59 -17.71
N THR A 5 21.72 -0.14 -16.87
CA THR A 5 22.03 0.23 -15.49
C THR A 5 22.73 -0.96 -14.85
N GLY A 6 23.91 -0.76 -14.26
CA GLY A 6 24.63 -1.81 -13.55
C GLY A 6 23.77 -2.46 -12.45
N LEU A 7 24.31 -3.48 -11.77
CA LEU A 7 23.59 -4.19 -10.70
C LEU A 7 23.01 -3.18 -9.69
N LEU A 8 21.69 -3.11 -9.61
CA LEU A 8 21.01 -2.25 -8.66
C LEU A 8 21.07 -2.89 -7.28
N THR A 9 21.78 -2.25 -6.35
CA THR A 9 21.87 -2.66 -4.95
C THR A 9 21.22 -1.61 -4.05
N SER A 10 20.66 -2.05 -2.93
CA SER A 10 20.22 -1.12 -1.88
C SER A 10 21.42 -0.61 -1.08
N SER A 11 21.26 0.52 -0.39
CA SER A 11 22.22 0.96 0.62
C SER A 11 22.51 -0.18 1.61
N SER A 12 23.76 -0.32 2.04
CA SER A 12 24.19 -1.36 2.98
C SER A 12 23.53 -1.28 4.35
N THR A 13 22.87 -0.16 4.67
CA THR A 13 22.11 0.07 5.90
C THR A 13 20.63 -0.31 5.78
N ILE A 14 20.16 -0.62 4.56
CA ILE A 14 18.80 -1.06 4.28
C ILE A 14 18.81 -2.57 4.06
N HIS A 15 18.23 -3.30 5.00
CA HIS A 15 18.13 -4.75 4.93
C HIS A 15 16.67 -5.16 4.76
N ARG A 16 16.41 -6.09 3.82
CA ARG A 16 15.08 -6.70 3.69
C ARG A 16 14.82 -7.55 4.92
N HIS A 17 13.66 -7.36 5.54
CA HIS A 17 13.22 -8.22 6.63
C HIS A 17 13.01 -9.66 6.12
N PRO A 18 13.42 -10.71 6.86
CA PRO A 18 13.27 -12.11 6.44
C PRO A 18 11.82 -12.54 6.20
N ALA A 19 10.86 -11.88 6.87
CA ALA A 19 9.43 -12.14 6.71
C ALA A 19 8.81 -11.52 5.45
N ASN A 20 9.60 -10.95 4.53
CA ASN A 20 9.06 -10.48 3.25
C ASN A 20 8.54 -11.66 2.40
N PRO A 21 7.39 -11.53 1.71
CA PRO A 21 6.47 -10.38 1.73
C PRO A 21 5.67 -10.29 3.04
N ILE A 22 5.54 -9.07 3.58
CA ILE A 22 4.85 -8.81 4.86
C ILE A 22 3.33 -8.59 4.73
N LEU A 23 2.81 -8.56 3.50
CA LEU A 23 1.38 -8.51 3.19
C LEU A 23 1.19 -9.09 1.78
N THR A 24 0.28 -10.03 1.63
CA THR A 24 -0.05 -10.71 0.38
C THR A 24 -1.56 -10.61 0.08
N PRO A 25 -2.01 -10.88 -1.15
CA PRO A 25 -3.45 -10.89 -1.45
C PRO A 25 -4.24 -11.88 -0.58
N ALA A 26 -3.62 -12.97 -0.12
CA ALA A 26 -4.26 -13.96 0.74
C ALA A 26 -4.57 -13.42 2.16
N ASP A 27 -3.90 -12.36 2.59
CA ASP A 27 -4.13 -11.71 3.87
C ASP A 27 -5.29 -10.71 3.82
N VAL A 28 -5.85 -10.45 2.63
CA VAL A 28 -6.92 -9.47 2.43
C VAL A 28 -8.28 -10.19 2.50
N PRO A 29 -9.21 -9.78 3.39
CA PRO A 29 -10.48 -10.46 3.61
C PRO A 29 -11.56 -10.14 2.56
N TYR A 30 -11.17 -9.53 1.45
CA TYR A 30 -12.02 -9.16 0.32
C TYR A 30 -11.26 -9.41 -0.98
N GLU A 31 -11.93 -9.27 -2.12
CA GLU A 31 -11.34 -9.59 -3.41
C GLU A 31 -10.03 -8.81 -3.64
N ALA A 32 -8.94 -9.55 -3.82
CA ALA A 32 -7.61 -9.03 -4.01
C ALA A 32 -6.83 -9.96 -4.96
N ARG A 33 -6.09 -9.36 -5.89
CA ARG A 33 -5.20 -10.10 -6.80
C ARG A 33 -3.77 -9.60 -6.73
N LEU A 34 -3.59 -8.30 -6.59
CA LEU A 34 -2.28 -7.66 -6.41
C LEU A 34 -2.39 -6.61 -5.31
N VAL A 35 -1.49 -6.68 -4.33
CA VAL A 35 -1.37 -5.72 -3.23
C VAL A 35 0.04 -5.13 -3.23
N PHE A 36 0.15 -3.83 -3.46
CA PHE A 36 1.43 -3.16 -3.70
C PHE A 36 1.30 -1.63 -3.54
N ASN A 37 2.37 -0.89 -3.84
CA ASN A 37 2.41 0.58 -3.84
C ASN A 37 1.80 1.23 -2.57
N ALA A 38 2.21 0.73 -1.41
CA ALA A 38 1.68 1.17 -0.13
C ALA A 38 2.26 2.53 0.32
N GLY A 39 1.41 3.35 0.93
CA GLY A 39 1.78 4.50 1.74
C GLY A 39 1.72 4.11 3.21
N VAL A 40 2.80 4.34 3.95
CA VAL A 40 2.90 3.99 5.38
C VAL A 40 3.33 5.20 6.19
N THR A 41 2.71 5.41 7.34
CA THR A 41 3.10 6.43 8.32
C THR A 41 2.90 5.94 9.75
N LYS A 42 3.50 6.62 10.73
CA LYS A 42 3.18 6.40 12.15
C LYS A 42 2.14 7.42 12.62
N TYR A 43 1.08 6.93 13.25
CA TYR A 43 0.03 7.77 13.82
C TYR A 43 -0.41 7.19 15.16
N GLN A 44 -0.46 8.04 16.21
CA GLN A 44 -0.89 7.66 17.57
C GLN A 44 -0.22 6.36 18.09
N GLY A 45 1.08 6.22 17.87
CA GLY A 45 1.86 5.08 18.37
C GLY A 45 1.77 3.80 17.53
N LYS A 46 1.00 3.77 16.44
CA LYS A 46 0.88 2.62 15.54
C LYS A 46 1.38 2.95 14.14
N TYR A 47 1.81 1.93 13.39
CA TYR A 47 1.98 2.05 11.95
C TYR A 47 0.61 1.94 11.27
N VAL A 48 0.36 2.83 10.32
CA VAL A 48 -0.84 2.86 9.48
C VAL A 48 -0.38 2.71 8.04
N MET A 49 -0.91 1.68 7.36
CA MET A 49 -0.69 1.43 5.95
C MET A 49 -1.99 1.66 5.19
N VAL A 50 -1.93 2.43 4.12
CA VAL A 50 -2.91 2.35 3.04
C VAL A 50 -2.21 1.73 1.85
N PHE A 51 -2.75 0.64 1.31
CA PHE A 51 -2.16 -0.11 0.20
C PHE A 51 -3.09 -0.11 -1.01
N ARG A 52 -2.50 -0.11 -2.20
CA ARG A 52 -3.26 -0.31 -3.44
C ARG A 52 -3.62 -1.78 -3.54
N ASN A 53 -4.89 -2.06 -3.79
CA ASN A 53 -5.40 -3.38 -4.12
C ASN A 53 -6.00 -3.35 -5.52
N ASP A 54 -5.40 -4.10 -6.43
CA ASP A 54 -5.92 -4.36 -7.76
C ASP A 54 -6.65 -5.71 -7.75
N TYR A 55 -7.89 -5.72 -8.25
CA TYR A 55 -8.79 -6.87 -8.18
C TYR A 55 -9.68 -6.99 -9.42
N GLY A 56 -10.37 -8.13 -9.54
CA GLY A 56 -11.14 -8.51 -10.72
C GLY A 56 -10.28 -8.81 -11.94
N VAL A 57 -10.93 -9.38 -12.95
CA VAL A 57 -10.30 -9.79 -14.22
C VAL A 57 -10.98 -9.06 -15.37
N ARG A 58 -10.20 -8.48 -16.28
CA ARG A 58 -10.69 -8.02 -17.58
C ARG A 58 -10.40 -9.11 -18.61
N PRO A 59 -11.42 -9.58 -19.36
CA PRO A 59 -11.17 -10.44 -20.52
C PRO A 59 -10.13 -9.79 -21.44
N ASP A 60 -9.19 -10.59 -21.92
CA ASP A 60 -8.15 -10.19 -22.88
C ASP A 60 -7.22 -9.04 -22.44
N SER A 61 -7.11 -8.78 -21.13
CA SER A 61 -6.20 -7.77 -20.59
C SER A 61 -5.33 -8.30 -19.46
N VAL A 62 -4.08 -7.84 -19.42
CA VAL A 62 -3.17 -8.04 -18.28
C VAL A 62 -3.48 -7.08 -17.12
N HIS A 63 -4.34 -6.09 -17.35
CA HIS A 63 -4.73 -5.11 -16.35
C HIS A 63 -5.95 -5.57 -15.54
N PRO A 64 -6.05 -5.21 -14.26
CA PRO A 64 -7.17 -5.61 -13.40
C PRO A 64 -8.46 -4.89 -13.79
N ALA A 65 -9.59 -5.43 -13.33
CA ALA A 65 -10.90 -4.83 -13.53
C ALA A 65 -11.04 -3.51 -12.77
N ALA A 66 -10.59 -3.46 -11.52
CA ALA A 66 -10.76 -2.31 -10.65
C ALA A 66 -9.59 -2.14 -9.65
N THR A 67 -9.58 -1.01 -8.96
CA THR A 67 -8.68 -0.71 -7.84
C THR A 67 -9.46 -0.15 -6.67
N ASN A 68 -9.11 -0.58 -5.46
CA ASN A 68 -9.49 0.09 -4.22
C ASN A 68 -8.26 0.26 -3.32
N LEU A 69 -8.41 1.06 -2.26
CA LEU A 69 -7.38 1.28 -1.26
C LEU A 69 -7.73 0.55 0.03
N GLY A 70 -6.88 -0.39 0.42
CA GLY A 70 -7.00 -1.12 1.68
C GLY A 70 -6.32 -0.39 2.83
N LEU A 71 -6.79 -0.64 4.05
CA LEU A 71 -6.23 -0.10 5.29
C LEU A 71 -5.70 -1.25 6.15
N ALA A 72 -4.50 -1.10 6.70
CA ALA A 72 -3.94 -2.03 7.65
C ALA A 72 -3.20 -1.31 8.78
N PHE A 73 -3.21 -1.92 9.97
CA PHE A 73 -2.50 -1.42 11.15
C PHE A 73 -1.43 -2.40 11.59
N SER A 74 -0.35 -1.89 12.18
CA SER A 74 0.70 -2.71 12.75
C SER A 74 1.33 -2.03 13.96
N ASP A 75 1.74 -2.82 14.95
CA ASP A 75 2.51 -2.35 16.10
C ASP A 75 4.03 -2.38 15.85
N ASP A 76 4.51 -3.29 14.98
CA ASP A 76 5.93 -3.54 14.73
C ASP A 76 6.40 -3.17 13.31
N GLY A 77 5.46 -2.90 12.40
CA GLY A 77 5.73 -2.62 10.98
C GLY A 77 5.97 -3.88 10.13
N VAL A 78 5.82 -5.07 10.71
CA VAL A 78 6.06 -6.37 10.05
C VAL A 78 4.78 -7.21 9.99
N LYS A 79 4.02 -7.30 11.09
CA LYS A 79 2.73 -7.99 11.14
C LYS A 79 1.60 -7.00 10.94
N TRP A 80 0.78 -7.22 9.92
CA TRP A 80 -0.26 -6.27 9.53
C TRP A 80 -1.66 -6.85 9.73
N GLN A 81 -2.52 -6.09 10.40
CA GLN A 81 -3.94 -6.40 10.53
C GLN A 81 -4.72 -5.62 9.46
N VAL A 82 -5.06 -6.31 8.37
CA VAL A 82 -5.87 -5.75 7.28
C VAL A 82 -7.31 -5.54 7.76
N GLN A 83 -7.87 -4.37 7.47
CA GLN A 83 -9.25 -4.06 7.82
C GLN A 83 -10.23 -4.84 6.94
N PRO A 84 -11.45 -5.17 7.42
CA PRO A 84 -12.39 -6.02 6.69
C PRO A 84 -12.92 -5.46 5.36
N ARG A 85 -12.73 -4.16 5.09
CA ARG A 85 -13.20 -3.49 3.87
C ARG A 85 -12.17 -2.45 3.40
N PRO A 86 -12.15 -2.11 2.11
CA PRO A 86 -11.37 -0.97 1.62
C PRO A 86 -11.75 0.31 2.37
N CYS A 87 -10.78 1.18 2.63
CA CYS A 87 -11.04 2.49 3.22
C CYS A 87 -11.41 3.55 2.19
N TRP A 88 -11.11 3.31 0.91
CA TRP A 88 -11.45 4.23 -0.17
C TRP A 88 -11.58 3.49 -1.50
N GLN A 89 -12.57 3.90 -2.29
CA GLN A 89 -12.72 3.56 -3.70
C GLN A 89 -13.45 4.71 -4.39
N TRP A 90 -13.04 5.07 -5.61
CA TRP A 90 -13.74 6.04 -6.42
C TRP A 90 -13.52 5.72 -7.90
N GLN A 91 -14.62 5.69 -8.64
CA GLN A 91 -14.66 5.60 -10.09
C GLN A 91 -15.90 6.34 -10.59
N ASP A 92 -15.74 7.21 -11.58
CA ASP A 92 -16.82 7.88 -12.31
C ASP A 92 -16.38 8.16 -13.76
N ASP A 93 -17.11 9.02 -14.46
CA ASP A 93 -16.85 9.34 -15.88
C ASP A 93 -15.50 10.05 -16.10
N GLU A 94 -14.95 10.72 -15.08
CA GLU A 94 -13.67 11.43 -15.15
C GLU A 94 -12.54 10.65 -14.47
N VAL A 95 -12.86 9.95 -13.39
CA VAL A 95 -11.92 9.21 -12.55
C VAL A 95 -12.02 7.73 -12.86
N ASN A 96 -11.04 7.21 -13.59
CA ASN A 96 -11.00 5.78 -13.88
C ASN A 96 -10.59 4.94 -12.66
N ARG A 97 -9.61 5.41 -11.87
CA ARG A 97 -9.00 4.65 -10.77
C ARG A 97 -8.39 5.59 -9.73
N VAL A 98 -8.46 5.19 -8.47
CA VAL A 98 -7.67 5.74 -7.36
C VAL A 98 -6.55 4.77 -7.00
N TYR A 99 -5.31 5.24 -6.89
CA TYR A 99 -4.15 4.38 -6.68
C TYR A 99 -2.97 5.14 -6.06
N ASP A 100 -1.96 4.37 -5.62
CA ASP A 100 -0.70 4.82 -5.03
C ASP A 100 -0.87 5.83 -3.87
N PRO A 101 -1.47 5.41 -2.75
CA PRO A 101 -1.69 6.27 -1.59
C PRO A 101 -0.39 6.78 -0.98
N ARG A 102 -0.39 8.05 -0.55
CA ARG A 102 0.66 8.64 0.31
C ARG A 102 0.00 9.19 1.56
N LEU A 103 0.54 8.83 2.73
CA LEU A 103 0.03 9.28 4.02
C LEU A 103 1.01 10.25 4.65
N SER A 104 0.50 11.41 5.06
CA SER A 104 1.24 12.36 5.90
C SER A 104 0.39 12.73 7.10
N VAL A 105 1.03 12.82 8.27
CA VAL A 105 0.38 13.22 9.51
C VAL A 105 0.86 14.61 9.86
N ARG A 106 -0.08 15.55 10.01
CA ARG A 106 0.22 16.87 10.58
C ARG A 106 0.06 16.81 12.09
N THR A 107 1.14 17.02 12.82
CA THR A 107 1.09 17.24 14.27
C THR A 107 0.92 18.73 14.53
N TYR A 108 -0.06 19.09 15.36
CA TYR A 108 -0.16 20.44 15.90
C TYR A 108 0.59 20.47 17.23
N VAL A 109 1.68 21.22 17.29
CA VAL A 109 2.28 21.59 18.58
C VAL A 109 1.34 22.63 19.18
N ARG A 110 0.62 22.26 20.25
CA ARG A 110 -0.07 23.27 21.07
C ARG A 110 1.03 24.10 21.73
N ILE A 111 1.15 25.36 21.34
CA ILE A 111 1.93 26.34 22.09
C ILE A 111 1.16 26.55 23.41
N PRO A 112 1.76 26.25 24.58
CA PRO A 112 1.09 26.53 25.84
C PRO A 112 0.86 28.04 25.95
N MET A 113 -0.38 28.43 26.25
CA MET A 113 -0.71 29.77 26.74
C MET A 113 -0.28 29.90 28.19
#